data_AF-A0A836REZ0-F1
#
_entry.id   AF-A0A836REZ0-F1
#
_cell.length_a   1.000
_cell.length_b   1.000
_cell.length_c   1.000
_cell.angle_alpha   90.00
_cell.angle_beta   90.00
_cell.angle_gamma   90.00
#
_symmetry.space_group_name_H-M   'P 1'
#
loop_
_entity.id
_entity.type
_entity.pdbx_description
1 polymer ?
#
loop_
_entity_poly.entity_id
_entity_poly.type
_entity_poly.pdbx_seq_one_letter_code
_entity_poly.pdbx_strand_id
1 'polypeptide(L)'
;RGKILNVEKAQLVKILDNNEIANIFRAIGIPPGAELEDVQKRRYGKVILMTDADVDGSHIRTLLLTFFFRHLRPLIEHGCVYIAQPPLYRVVQKKKTRYVETQEEMMRELVELGLQGSRVILEDGTRFEGEHLRRLVDMMIRLEEPLEALERRGIDLRYLATHHATADGKLPRYRVFLGRDQHWFATKQDLDRFLAEEEQKRGGELTVAEDVDQASGKESPEEVDQGSEERLQVIDLHEVRIINESLRELKGYGLGLKDLLSAGLRDGEPHYPFTLENEDGSIPLSSLRELLPSLRKLGEKGLRITRFKGLGEMDPEELWATTMDASSRVLLRVTMEDAAAADEIFRLLMGDHVEPRREFIEKHALEVRELDI
;
A
#
# COMPACT_ATOMS: atom_id res chain seq x y z
N ARG A 1 -28.17 -2.16 -13.11
CA ARG A 1 -27.55 -1.20 -14.07
C ARG A 1 -27.50 0.18 -13.43
N GLY A 2 -26.36 0.87 -13.53
CA GLY A 2 -26.12 2.16 -12.86
C GLY A 2 -25.62 2.00 -11.42
N LYS A 3 -25.18 3.11 -10.80
CA LYS A 3 -24.75 3.14 -9.40
C LYS A 3 -25.95 2.82 -8.49
N ILE A 4 -25.76 1.95 -7.51
CA ILE A 4 -26.81 1.59 -6.56
C ILE A 4 -27.23 2.84 -5.77
N LEU A 5 -28.53 2.98 -5.52
CA LEU A 5 -29.06 4.08 -4.72
C LEU A 5 -28.37 4.07 -3.35
N ASN A 6 -27.89 5.24 -2.90
CA ASN A 6 -27.30 5.36 -1.58
C ASN A 6 -28.33 4.93 -0.51
N VAL A 7 -28.03 3.80 0.14
CA VAL A 7 -28.89 3.10 1.08
C VAL A 7 -28.86 3.74 2.48
N GLU A 8 -27.91 4.64 2.75
CA GLU A 8 -27.77 5.31 4.05
C GLU A 8 -28.89 6.30 4.33
N LYS A 9 -29.27 7.10 3.33
CA LYS A 9 -30.26 8.17 3.47
C LYS A 9 -31.68 7.74 3.14
N ALA A 10 -31.85 6.54 2.56
CA ALA A 10 -33.13 6.07 2.07
C ALA A 10 -33.83 5.20 3.13
N GLN A 11 -35.06 5.56 3.49
CA GLN A 11 -35.92 4.67 4.27
C GLN A 11 -36.16 3.36 3.51
N LEU A 12 -36.32 2.25 4.24
CA LEU A 12 -36.50 0.90 3.70
C LEU A 12 -37.55 0.82 2.58
N VAL A 13 -38.60 1.64 2.67
CA VAL A 13 -39.65 1.79 1.65
C VAL A 13 -39.09 2.33 0.32
N LYS A 14 -38.31 3.42 0.34
CA LYS A 14 -37.69 4.02 -0.86
C LYS A 14 -36.63 3.11 -1.49
N ILE A 15 -35.99 2.26 -0.68
CA ILE A 15 -35.03 1.25 -1.16
C ILE A 15 -35.77 0.16 -1.94
N LEU A 16 -36.93 -0.28 -1.44
CA LEU A 16 -37.75 -1.29 -2.11
C LEU A 16 -38.45 -0.79 -3.37
N ASP A 17 -38.68 0.52 -3.49
CA ASP A 17 -39.13 1.16 -4.72
C ASP A 17 -38.09 1.08 -5.85
N ASN A 18 -36.81 0.81 -5.52
CA ASN A 18 -35.79 0.56 -6.52
C ASN A 18 -35.88 -0.87 -7.06
N ASN A 19 -36.26 -0.99 -8.33
CA ASN A 19 -36.38 -2.27 -9.03
C ASN A 19 -35.12 -3.13 -8.97
N GLU A 20 -33.92 -2.54 -9.03
CA GLU A 20 -32.66 -3.30 -8.98
C GLU A 20 -32.47 -3.97 -7.60
N ILE A 21 -32.72 -3.22 -6.52
CA ILE A 21 -32.59 -3.74 -5.15
C ILE A 21 -33.67 -4.78 -4.86
N ALA A 22 -34.92 -4.53 -5.26
CA ALA A 22 -36.00 -5.50 -5.15
C ALA A 22 -35.68 -6.80 -5.90
N ASN A 23 -35.04 -6.71 -7.07
CA ASN A 23 -34.61 -7.88 -7.83
C ASN A 23 -33.47 -8.65 -7.14
N ILE A 24 -32.55 -7.97 -6.46
CA ILE A 24 -31.49 -8.63 -5.65
C ILE A 24 -32.12 -9.48 -4.54
N PHE A 25 -33.05 -8.94 -3.76
CA PHE A 25 -33.75 -9.71 -2.71
C PHE A 25 -34.49 -10.92 -3.30
N ARG A 26 -35.20 -10.74 -4.42
CA ARG A 26 -35.91 -11.83 -5.11
C ARG A 26 -34.97 -12.91 -5.65
N ALA A 27 -33.81 -12.52 -6.17
CA ALA A 27 -32.81 -13.44 -6.69
C ALA A 27 -32.20 -14.28 -5.56
N ILE A 28 -31.80 -13.65 -4.47
CA ILE A 28 -31.25 -14.34 -3.29
C ILE A 28 -32.32 -15.23 -2.63
N GLY A 29 -33.58 -14.81 -2.68
CA GLY A 29 -34.72 -15.51 -2.08
C GLY A 29 -34.89 -15.24 -0.60
N ILE A 30 -34.39 -14.10 -0.11
CA ILE A 30 -34.46 -13.69 1.29
C ILE A 30 -35.21 -12.35 1.37
N PRO A 31 -36.19 -12.18 2.27
CA PRO A 31 -36.90 -10.92 2.43
C PRO A 31 -36.00 -9.82 3.05
N PRO A 32 -36.32 -8.54 2.85
CA PRO A 32 -35.62 -7.43 3.51
C PRO A 32 -35.75 -7.53 5.04
N GLY A 33 -34.65 -7.35 5.78
CA GLY A 33 -34.68 -7.46 7.25
C GLY A 33 -34.84 -8.89 7.76
N ALA A 34 -34.50 -9.87 6.93
CA ALA A 34 -34.53 -11.29 7.28
C ALA A 34 -33.75 -11.62 8.55
N GLU A 35 -34.26 -12.61 9.27
CA GLU A 35 -33.60 -13.18 10.43
C GLU A 35 -32.68 -14.34 10.01
N LEU A 36 -31.89 -14.85 10.97
CA LEU A 36 -30.96 -15.97 10.75
C LEU A 36 -31.66 -17.21 10.15
N GLU A 37 -32.91 -17.47 10.53
CA GLU A 37 -33.69 -18.62 10.07
C GLU A 37 -34.02 -18.55 8.57
N ASP A 38 -34.15 -17.35 8.00
CA ASP A 38 -34.48 -17.15 6.59
C ASP A 38 -33.28 -17.45 5.68
N VAL A 39 -32.05 -17.43 6.21
CA VAL A 39 -30.84 -17.79 5.47
C VAL A 39 -30.89 -19.24 4.99
N GLN A 40 -31.61 -20.12 5.69
CA GLN A 40 -31.79 -21.51 5.25
C GLN A 40 -32.67 -21.63 4.00
N LYS A 41 -33.57 -20.66 3.77
CA LYS A 41 -34.48 -20.62 2.62
C LYS A 41 -33.84 -19.99 1.37
N ARG A 42 -32.56 -19.59 1.45
CA ARG A 42 -31.83 -18.97 0.34
C ARG A 42 -31.81 -19.88 -0.89
N ARG A 43 -31.95 -19.29 -2.06
CA ARG A 43 -31.93 -20.03 -3.33
C ARG A 43 -30.52 -20.46 -3.73
N TYR A 44 -29.52 -19.65 -3.37
CA TYR A 44 -28.13 -19.86 -3.75
C TYR A 44 -27.26 -19.99 -2.51
N GLY A 45 -26.38 -21.00 -2.52
CA GLY A 45 -25.46 -21.26 -1.41
C GLY A 45 -24.37 -20.20 -1.24
N LYS A 46 -23.99 -19.52 -2.33
CA LYS A 46 -22.99 -18.46 -2.37
C LYS A 46 -23.49 -17.29 -3.20
N VAL A 47 -23.19 -16.08 -2.75
CA VAL A 47 -23.32 -14.84 -3.50
C VAL A 47 -21.91 -14.31 -3.75
N ILE A 48 -21.54 -14.13 -5.01
CA ILE A 48 -20.21 -13.66 -5.41
C ILE A 48 -20.36 -12.27 -6.02
N LEU A 49 -19.67 -11.29 -5.44
CA LEU A 49 -19.60 -9.93 -5.93
C LEU A 49 -18.40 -9.83 -6.89
N MET A 50 -18.68 -9.51 -8.15
CA MET A 50 -17.68 -9.24 -9.17
C MET A 50 -17.78 -7.76 -9.54
N THR A 51 -16.71 -7.01 -9.31
CA THR A 51 -16.60 -5.59 -9.61
C THR A 51 -15.25 -5.32 -10.27
N ASP A 52 -15.16 -4.23 -11.03
CA ASP A 52 -13.89 -3.80 -11.61
C ASP A 52 -12.88 -3.43 -10.50
N ALA A 53 -11.60 -3.49 -10.86
CA ALA A 53 -10.47 -3.19 -9.96
C ALA A 53 -10.19 -1.68 -9.84
N ASP A 54 -11.00 -0.85 -10.48
CA ASP A 54 -10.89 0.60 -10.47
C ASP A 54 -11.64 1.26 -9.29
N VAL A 55 -11.55 2.59 -9.24
CA VAL A 55 -12.16 3.40 -8.19
C VAL A 55 -13.69 3.26 -8.19
N ASP A 56 -14.31 3.24 -9.37
CA ASP A 56 -15.77 3.12 -9.48
C ASP A 56 -16.25 1.72 -9.07
N GLY A 57 -15.50 0.67 -9.42
CA GLY A 57 -15.71 -0.71 -8.99
C GLY A 57 -15.58 -0.86 -7.47
N SER A 58 -14.56 -0.25 -6.87
CA SER A 58 -14.41 -0.24 -5.40
C SER A 58 -15.57 0.48 -4.71
N HIS A 59 -16.06 1.59 -5.26
CA HIS A 59 -17.24 2.28 -4.74
C HIS A 59 -18.52 1.43 -4.84
N ILE A 60 -18.77 0.78 -5.98
CA ILE A 60 -19.91 -0.13 -6.15
C ILE A 60 -19.81 -1.31 -5.19
N ARG A 61 -18.59 -1.85 -4.97
CA ARG A 61 -18.35 -2.93 -4.02
C ARG A 61 -18.68 -2.48 -2.60
N THR A 62 -18.21 -1.31 -2.16
CA THR A 62 -18.54 -0.75 -0.84
C THR A 62 -20.05 -0.55 -0.69
N LEU A 63 -20.74 0.00 -1.69
CA LEU A 63 -22.20 0.15 -1.70
C LEU A 63 -22.92 -1.19 -1.51
N LEU A 64 -22.48 -2.24 -2.21
CA LEU A 64 -23.03 -3.58 -2.08
C LEU A 64 -22.75 -4.18 -0.71
N LEU A 65 -21.52 -4.07 -0.20
CA LEU A 65 -21.15 -4.58 1.12
C LEU A 65 -21.96 -3.91 2.23
N THR A 66 -22.13 -2.58 2.17
CA THR A 66 -22.99 -1.83 3.07
C THR A 66 -24.45 -2.28 2.98
N PHE A 67 -24.96 -2.53 1.77
CA PHE A 67 -26.30 -3.08 1.57
C PHE A 67 -26.45 -4.46 2.23
N PHE A 68 -25.49 -5.37 2.02
CA PHE A 68 -25.50 -6.68 2.66
C PHE A 68 -25.39 -6.56 4.17
N PHE A 69 -24.52 -5.69 4.69
CA PHE A 69 -24.34 -5.47 6.12
C PHE A 69 -25.62 -4.98 6.80
N ARG A 70 -26.33 -4.01 6.20
CA ARG A 70 -27.52 -3.41 6.80
C ARG A 70 -28.78 -4.23 6.64
N HIS A 71 -28.97 -4.89 5.49
CA HIS A 71 -30.25 -5.52 5.16
C HIS A 71 -30.23 -7.05 5.07
N LEU A 72 -29.03 -7.62 4.94
CA LEU A 72 -28.81 -9.06 4.79
C LEU A 72 -27.67 -9.55 5.68
N ARG A 73 -27.51 -8.92 6.86
CA ARG A 73 -26.47 -9.26 7.84
C ARG A 73 -26.34 -10.77 8.09
N PRO A 74 -27.44 -11.53 8.23
CA PRO A 74 -27.34 -12.97 8.43
C PRO A 74 -26.62 -13.75 7.32
N LEU A 75 -26.58 -13.24 6.08
CA LEU A 75 -25.82 -13.87 4.99
C LEU A 75 -24.31 -13.76 5.17
N ILE A 76 -23.84 -12.62 5.70
CA ILE A 76 -22.42 -12.41 5.98
C ILE A 76 -22.03 -13.27 7.18
N GLU A 77 -22.85 -13.31 8.23
CA GLU A 77 -22.63 -14.14 9.42
C GLU A 77 -22.53 -15.64 9.07
N HIS A 78 -23.32 -16.12 8.10
CA HIS A 78 -23.24 -17.49 7.60
C HIS A 78 -22.14 -17.72 6.53
N GLY A 79 -21.30 -16.72 6.24
CA GLY A 79 -20.19 -16.84 5.29
C GLY A 79 -20.65 -17.13 3.86
N CYS A 80 -21.80 -16.60 3.45
CA CYS A 80 -22.38 -16.82 2.12
C CYS A 80 -21.96 -15.78 1.09
N VAL A 81 -21.37 -14.65 1.50
CA VAL A 81 -20.96 -13.54 0.62
C VAL A 81 -19.47 -13.62 0.34
N TYR A 82 -19.12 -13.53 -0.94
CA TYR A 82 -17.74 -13.61 -1.45
C TYR A 82 -17.48 -12.47 -2.43
N ILE A 83 -16.23 -12.07 -2.58
CA ILE A 83 -15.74 -11.14 -3.59
C ILE A 83 -14.83 -11.94 -4.54
N ALA A 84 -15.06 -11.83 -5.84
CA ALA A 84 -14.15 -12.44 -6.82
C ALA A 84 -12.85 -11.63 -6.94
N GLN A 85 -11.74 -12.33 -7.12
CA GLN A 85 -10.42 -11.74 -7.35
C GLN A 85 -10.00 -12.04 -8.79
N PRO A 86 -10.41 -11.22 -9.79
CA PRO A 86 -9.91 -11.38 -11.15
C PRO A 86 -8.41 -11.07 -11.20
N PRO A 87 -7.64 -11.68 -12.12
CA PRO A 87 -6.23 -11.41 -12.22
C PRO A 87 -5.93 -9.99 -12.72
N LEU A 88 -4.91 -9.36 -12.16
CA LEU A 88 -4.50 -8.00 -12.53
C LEU A 88 -3.65 -7.95 -13.81
N TYR A 89 -2.90 -9.01 -14.11
CA TYR A 89 -2.06 -9.08 -15.31
C TYR A 89 -2.28 -10.35 -16.12
N ARG A 90 -2.18 -10.21 -17.44
CA ARG A 90 -1.92 -11.29 -18.38
C ARG A 90 -0.51 -11.18 -18.90
N VAL A 91 0.25 -12.26 -18.75
CA VAL A 91 1.63 -12.37 -19.22
C VAL A 91 1.70 -13.40 -20.33
N VAL A 92 2.10 -12.98 -21.52
CA VAL A 92 2.34 -13.86 -22.66
C VAL A 92 3.84 -13.98 -22.89
N GLN A 93 4.36 -15.20 -22.79
CA GLN A 93 5.75 -15.53 -23.11
C GLN A 93 5.78 -16.55 -24.24
N LYS A 94 6.30 -16.14 -25.40
CA LYS A 94 6.30 -16.94 -26.64
C LYS A 94 4.88 -17.36 -27.06
N LYS A 95 4.42 -18.55 -26.63
CA LYS A 95 3.07 -19.10 -26.90
C LYS A 95 2.30 -19.48 -25.63
N LYS A 96 2.90 -19.30 -24.45
CA LYS A 96 2.26 -19.61 -23.17
C LYS A 96 1.67 -18.33 -22.60
N THR A 97 0.39 -18.39 -22.27
CA THR A 97 -0.31 -17.34 -21.55
C THR A 97 -0.46 -17.76 -20.10
N ARG A 98 -0.21 -16.84 -19.19
CA ARG A 98 -0.46 -17.01 -17.76
C ARG A 98 -1.05 -15.73 -17.19
N TYR A 99 -1.72 -15.87 -16.05
CA TYR A 99 -2.36 -14.78 -15.35
C TYR A 99 -1.68 -14.59 -14.00
N VAL A 100 -1.54 -13.34 -13.58
CA VAL A 100 -0.96 -12.97 -12.30
C VAL A 100 -1.98 -12.12 -11.55
N GLU A 101 -2.23 -12.46 -10.29
CA GLU A 101 -3.34 -11.91 -9.52
C GLU A 101 -3.00 -10.53 -8.98
N THR A 102 -1.76 -10.33 -8.51
CA THR A 102 -1.37 -9.11 -7.82
C THR A 102 -0.15 -8.43 -8.48
N GLN A 103 0.01 -7.13 -8.20
CA GLN A 103 1.20 -6.38 -8.61
C GLN A 103 2.45 -6.88 -7.90
N GLU A 104 2.37 -7.21 -6.61
CA GLU A 104 3.50 -7.72 -5.84
C GLU A 104 4.05 -9.01 -6.46
N GLU A 105 3.17 -9.96 -6.79
CA GLU A 105 3.56 -11.18 -7.51
C GLU A 105 4.20 -10.85 -8.86
N MET A 106 3.59 -9.98 -9.65
CA MET A 106 4.12 -9.59 -10.96
C MET A 106 5.53 -8.99 -10.83
N MET A 107 5.72 -8.05 -9.91
CA MET A 107 7.02 -7.41 -9.67
C MET A 107 8.06 -8.41 -9.20
N ARG A 108 7.69 -9.35 -8.33
CA ARG A 108 8.58 -10.41 -7.85
C ARG A 108 8.99 -11.36 -8.98
N GLU A 109 8.05 -11.78 -9.81
CA GLU A 109 8.33 -12.64 -10.95
C GLU A 109 9.26 -11.99 -11.97
N LEU A 110 9.09 -10.69 -12.23
CA LEU A 110 9.99 -9.94 -13.10
C LEU A 110 11.41 -9.87 -12.54
N VAL A 111 11.55 -9.68 -11.23
CA VAL A 111 12.86 -9.71 -10.56
C VAL A 111 13.49 -11.09 -10.69
N GLU A 112 12.75 -12.17 -10.42
CA GLU A 112 13.25 -13.55 -10.52
C GLU A 112 13.69 -13.91 -11.95
N LEU A 113 12.93 -13.48 -12.97
CA LEU A 113 13.32 -13.64 -14.37
C LEU A 113 14.57 -12.83 -14.71
N GLY A 114 14.65 -11.59 -14.25
CA GLY A 114 15.80 -10.73 -14.46
C GLY A 114 17.06 -11.20 -13.73
N LEU A 115 16.92 -11.95 -12.64
CA LEU A 115 18.04 -12.48 -11.84
C LEU A 115 18.77 -13.64 -12.56
N GLN A 116 18.07 -14.36 -13.44
CA GLN A 116 18.67 -15.46 -14.21
C GLN A 116 19.77 -14.93 -15.13
N GLY A 117 20.98 -15.48 -14.99
CA GLY A 117 22.16 -15.06 -15.77
C GLY A 117 22.75 -13.70 -15.36
N SER A 118 22.17 -13.03 -14.35
CA SER A 118 22.64 -11.73 -13.89
C SER A 118 23.73 -11.81 -12.83
N ARG A 119 24.61 -10.81 -12.84
CA ARG A 119 25.61 -10.57 -11.79
C ARG A 119 25.76 -9.07 -11.56
N VAL A 120 26.07 -8.68 -10.34
CA VAL A 120 26.37 -7.28 -9.97
C VAL A 120 27.85 -7.14 -9.66
N ILE A 121 28.50 -6.17 -10.29
CA ILE A 121 29.92 -5.87 -10.12
C ILE A 121 30.06 -4.49 -9.47
N LEU A 122 30.88 -4.40 -8.42
CA LEU A 122 31.21 -3.17 -7.72
C LEU A 122 32.48 -2.52 -8.30
N GLU A 123 32.68 -1.23 -8.04
CA GLU A 123 33.89 -0.48 -8.44
C GLU A 123 35.18 -1.09 -7.86
N ASP A 124 35.12 -1.73 -6.70
CA ASP A 124 36.26 -2.41 -6.07
C ASP A 124 36.58 -3.80 -6.69
N GLY A 125 35.79 -4.22 -7.68
CA GLY A 125 35.93 -5.51 -8.36
C GLY A 125 35.18 -6.67 -7.69
N THR A 126 34.49 -6.43 -6.56
CA THR A 126 33.62 -7.43 -5.91
C THR A 126 32.47 -7.82 -6.83
N ARG A 127 32.15 -9.13 -6.88
CA ARG A 127 31.10 -9.67 -7.75
C ARG A 127 30.07 -10.43 -6.94
N PHE A 128 28.80 -10.09 -7.15
CA PHE A 128 27.65 -10.77 -6.58
C PHE A 128 26.94 -11.56 -7.68
N GLU A 129 26.94 -12.89 -7.55
CA GLU A 129 26.29 -13.83 -8.47
C GLU A 129 25.63 -14.98 -7.69
N GLY A 130 24.69 -15.69 -8.35
CA GLY A 130 24.00 -16.84 -7.76
C GLY A 130 23.30 -16.50 -6.43
N GLU A 131 23.54 -17.32 -5.40
CA GLU A 131 22.93 -17.18 -4.08
C GLU A 131 23.27 -15.85 -3.38
N HIS A 132 24.46 -15.30 -3.61
CA HIS A 132 24.84 -14.01 -3.00
C HIS A 132 24.07 -12.85 -3.62
N LEU A 133 23.86 -12.87 -4.94
CA LEU A 133 22.99 -11.89 -5.61
C LEU A 133 21.54 -12.05 -5.16
N ARG A 134 21.05 -13.27 -5.02
CA ARG A 134 19.69 -13.53 -4.53
C ARG A 134 19.45 -12.92 -3.15
N ARG A 135 20.37 -13.15 -2.20
CA ARG A 135 20.30 -12.53 -0.86
C ARG A 135 20.35 -11.01 -0.91
N LEU A 136 21.17 -10.45 -1.80
CA LEU A 136 21.23 -9.00 -2.02
C LEU A 136 19.88 -8.45 -2.51
N VAL A 137 19.29 -9.12 -3.50
CA VAL A 137 17.97 -8.76 -4.04
C VAL A 137 16.88 -8.88 -2.97
N ASP A 138 16.88 -9.94 -2.16
CA ASP A 138 15.92 -10.11 -1.06
C ASP A 138 16.05 -9.01 0.01
N MET A 139 17.28 -8.56 0.31
CA MET A 139 17.49 -7.39 1.17
C MET A 139 16.94 -6.11 0.53
N MET A 140 17.12 -5.94 -0.78
CA MET A 140 16.61 -4.77 -1.50
C MET A 140 15.08 -4.76 -1.57
N ILE A 141 14.42 -5.92 -1.77
CA ILE A 141 12.96 -6.02 -1.76
C ILE A 141 12.41 -5.61 -0.39
N ARG A 142 13.04 -6.06 0.71
CA ARG A 142 12.68 -5.66 2.07
C ARG A 142 12.88 -4.16 2.34
N LEU A 143 13.76 -3.49 1.59
CA LEU A 143 14.05 -2.07 1.74
C LEU A 143 13.14 -1.18 0.89
N GLU A 144 12.56 -1.68 -0.20
CA GLU A 144 11.81 -0.87 -1.17
C GLU A 144 10.63 -0.14 -0.52
N GLU A 145 9.72 -0.88 0.12
CA GLU A 145 8.53 -0.30 0.76
C GLU A 145 8.84 0.64 1.93
N PRO A 146 9.72 0.29 2.90
CA PRO A 146 10.11 1.21 3.97
C PRO A 146 10.73 2.52 3.46
N LEU A 147 11.53 2.46 2.39
CA LEU A 147 12.15 3.64 1.80
C LEU A 147 11.10 4.52 1.10
N GLU A 148 10.20 3.93 0.32
CA GLU A 148 9.09 4.68 -0.29
C GLU A 148 8.19 5.31 0.76
N ALA A 149 7.90 4.61 1.86
CA ALA A 149 7.09 5.14 2.96
C ALA A 149 7.74 6.37 3.62
N LEU A 150 9.06 6.39 3.81
CA LEU A 150 9.78 7.58 4.27
C LEU A 150 9.67 8.75 3.27
N GLU A 151 9.81 8.46 1.98
CA GLU A 151 9.71 9.48 0.92
C GLU A 151 8.29 10.05 0.81
N ARG A 152 7.24 9.24 0.98
CA ARG A 152 5.84 9.70 1.05
C ARG A 152 5.58 10.63 2.23
N ARG A 153 6.28 10.43 3.35
CA ARG A 153 6.26 11.34 4.52
C ARG A 153 7.07 12.63 4.29
N GLY A 154 7.62 12.83 3.08
CA GLY A 154 8.46 13.97 2.73
C GLY A 154 9.84 13.95 3.37
N ILE A 155 10.28 12.80 3.86
CA ILE A 155 11.58 12.64 4.52
C ILE A 155 12.59 12.11 3.51
N ASP A 156 13.44 12.99 2.99
CA ASP A 156 14.50 12.61 2.06
C ASP A 156 15.59 11.80 2.78
N LEU A 157 15.85 10.58 2.27
CA LEU A 157 16.91 9.71 2.77
C LEU A 157 18.28 10.38 2.72
N ARG A 158 18.58 11.17 1.67
CA ARG A 158 19.86 11.89 1.56
C ARG A 158 20.00 12.92 2.67
N TYR A 159 18.91 13.63 2.99
CA TYR A 159 18.89 14.59 4.08
C TYR A 159 19.18 13.92 5.43
N LEU A 160 18.49 12.81 5.73
CA LEU A 160 18.73 12.03 6.96
C LEU A 160 20.16 11.50 7.02
N ALA A 161 20.66 10.93 5.92
CA ALA A 161 21.99 10.36 5.85
C ALA A 161 23.08 11.42 6.11
N THR A 162 22.86 12.65 5.66
CA THR A 162 23.86 13.73 5.76
C THR A 162 23.82 14.43 7.11
N HIS A 163 22.63 14.66 7.68
CA HIS A 163 22.46 15.53 8.85
C HIS A 163 22.20 14.78 10.15
N HIS A 164 21.60 13.59 10.09
CA HIS A 164 21.02 12.93 11.26
C HIS A 164 21.42 11.46 11.42
N ALA A 165 22.22 10.91 10.50
CA ALA A 165 22.76 9.57 10.66
C ALA A 165 23.74 9.53 11.83
N THR A 166 23.59 8.52 12.68
CA THR A 166 24.53 8.26 13.78
C THR A 166 25.93 7.95 13.24
N ALA A 167 26.97 8.04 14.10
CA ALA A 167 28.33 7.66 13.74
C ALA A 167 28.44 6.20 13.22
N ASP A 168 27.53 5.33 13.66
CA ASP A 168 27.40 3.95 13.18
C ASP A 168 26.61 3.82 11.87
N GLY A 169 26.17 4.92 11.25
CA GLY A 169 25.37 4.94 10.02
C GLY A 169 23.93 4.47 10.19
N LYS A 170 23.39 4.44 11.43
CA LYS A 170 21.96 4.20 11.67
C LYS A 170 21.18 5.50 11.49
N LEU A 171 20.01 5.40 10.87
CA LEU A 171 19.06 6.49 10.71
C LEU A 171 18.25 6.70 12.00
N PRO A 172 17.81 7.94 12.30
CA PRO A 172 17.01 8.26 13.47
C PRO A 172 15.58 7.72 13.32
N ARG A 173 15.07 7.07 14.37
CA ARG A 173 13.72 6.49 14.38
C ARG A 173 12.65 7.49 14.80
N TYR A 174 12.99 8.40 15.72
CA TYR A 174 12.04 9.34 16.28
C TYR A 174 12.33 10.74 15.77
N ARG A 175 11.28 11.44 15.34
CA ARG A 175 11.30 12.86 15.01
C ARG A 175 10.39 13.59 15.97
N VAL A 176 10.91 14.61 16.66
CA VAL A 176 10.17 15.42 17.63
C VAL A 176 10.12 16.85 17.15
N PHE A 177 8.94 17.44 17.22
CA PHE A 177 8.73 18.87 17.03
C PHE A 177 8.46 19.53 18.38
N LEU A 178 9.23 20.56 18.68
CA LEU A 178 9.02 21.43 19.83
C LEU A 178 8.84 22.85 19.30
N GLY A 179 7.59 23.24 19.07
CA GLY A 179 7.27 24.47 18.34
C GLY A 179 7.76 24.36 16.88
N ARG A 180 8.77 25.17 16.52
CA ARG A 180 9.38 25.17 15.17
C ARG A 180 10.65 24.33 15.06
N ASP A 181 11.20 23.91 16.20
CA ASP A 181 12.46 23.17 16.23
C ASP A 181 12.21 21.67 16.04
N GLN A 182 13.09 21.05 15.25
CA GLN A 182 13.05 19.62 14.96
C GLN A 182 14.22 18.90 15.60
N HIS A 183 13.93 17.84 16.34
CA HIS A 183 14.91 16.98 16.99
C HIS A 183 14.77 15.54 16.51
N TRP A 184 15.90 14.85 16.35
CA TRP A 184 15.94 13.49 15.80
C TRP A 184 16.66 12.55 16.76
N PHE A 185 16.06 11.40 17.04
CA PHE A 185 16.60 10.42 17.98
C PHE A 185 16.64 9.02 17.38
N ALA A 186 17.76 8.33 17.57
CA ALA A 186 17.91 6.95 17.11
C ALA A 186 17.23 5.93 18.03
N THR A 187 17.15 6.22 19.33
CA THR A 187 16.59 5.32 20.34
C THR A 187 15.52 6.01 21.17
N LYS A 188 14.60 5.21 21.73
CA LYS A 188 13.58 5.71 22.65
C LYS A 188 14.20 6.28 23.93
N GLN A 189 15.33 5.71 24.39
CA GLN A 189 16.02 6.19 25.59
C GLN A 189 16.57 7.61 25.42
N ASP A 190 17.07 7.96 24.23
CA ASP A 190 17.56 9.30 23.95
C ASP A 190 16.41 10.31 23.85
N LEU A 191 15.27 9.88 23.28
CA LEU A 191 14.03 10.64 23.26
C LEU A 191 13.51 10.90 24.68
N ASP A 192 13.36 9.85 25.49
CA ASP A 192 12.84 9.94 26.86
C ASP A 192 13.72 10.86 27.72
N ARG A 193 15.05 10.83 27.53
CA ARG A 193 15.99 11.73 28.21
C ARG A 193 15.78 13.18 27.80
N PHE A 194 15.64 13.44 26.50
CA PHE A 194 15.38 14.79 26.00
C PHE A 194 14.06 15.35 26.52
N LEU A 195 13.00 14.54 26.52
CA LEU A 195 11.69 14.94 27.06
C LEU A 195 11.79 15.29 28.55
N ALA A 196 12.45 14.45 29.35
CA ALA A 196 12.63 14.71 30.79
C ALA A 196 13.44 15.99 31.06
N GLU A 197 14.47 16.28 30.26
CA GLU A 197 15.26 17.52 30.38
C GLU A 197 14.44 18.76 30.02
N GLU A 198 13.59 18.70 29.00
CA GLU A 198 12.72 19.80 28.60
C GLU A 198 11.58 20.04 29.60
N GLU A 199 10.97 18.97 30.14
CA GLU A 199 9.99 19.06 31.22
C GLU A 199 10.59 19.73 32.47
N GLN A 200 11.83 19.36 32.82
CA GLN A 200 12.53 19.92 33.98
C GLN A 200 12.88 21.41 33.79
N LYS A 201 13.24 21.84 32.58
CA LYS A 201 13.53 23.25 32.27
C LYS A 201 12.28 24.13 32.27
N ARG A 202 11.15 23.58 31.81
CA ARG A 202 9.90 24.31 31.60
C ARG A 202 8.97 24.25 32.80
N GLY A 203 9.18 23.32 33.73
CA GLY A 203 8.46 23.25 35.00
C GLY A 203 6.98 22.84 34.87
N GLY A 204 6.63 22.13 33.79
CA GLY A 204 5.27 21.65 33.50
C GLY A 204 5.29 20.38 32.65
N GLU A 205 4.21 19.59 32.74
CA GLU A 205 4.02 18.33 32.02
C GLU A 205 3.75 18.63 30.53
N LEU A 206 4.61 18.13 29.63
CA LEU A 206 4.43 18.32 28.20
C LEU A 206 3.28 17.44 27.73
N THR A 207 2.18 18.03 27.29
CA THR A 207 1.10 17.26 26.66
C THR A 207 1.57 16.77 25.30
N VAL A 208 1.88 15.47 25.21
CA VAL A 208 2.13 14.79 23.94
C VAL A 208 0.82 14.79 23.16
N ALA A 209 0.79 15.43 22.00
CA ALA A 209 -0.27 15.16 21.05
C ALA A 209 -0.07 13.72 20.56
N GLU A 210 -0.94 12.80 20.98
CA GLU A 210 -0.92 11.41 20.51
C GLU A 210 -1.00 11.36 18.98
N ASP A 211 -0.33 10.33 18.43
CA ASP A 211 -0.10 10.07 17.01
C ASP A 211 -1.21 10.62 16.09
N VAL A 212 -1.01 11.84 15.64
CA VAL A 212 -1.63 12.28 14.40
C VAL A 212 -0.78 11.63 13.32
N ASP A 213 -1.26 10.52 12.75
CA ASP A 213 -0.89 10.11 11.39
C ASP A 213 -1.09 11.34 10.49
N GLN A 214 -0.05 12.16 10.38
CA GLN A 214 -0.10 13.42 9.67
C GLN A 214 0.11 13.15 8.19
N ALA A 215 -0.97 12.75 7.56
CA ALA A 215 -1.25 13.13 6.20
C ALA A 215 -2.23 14.32 6.26
N SER A 216 -1.68 15.50 6.59
CA SER A 216 -2.35 16.80 6.44
C SER A 216 -1.30 17.89 6.27
N GLY A 217 -0.51 17.78 5.20
CA GLY A 217 0.35 18.86 4.75
C GLY A 217 -0.47 19.93 4.02
N LYS A 218 -1.13 20.82 4.76
CA LYS A 218 -1.43 22.22 4.37
C LYS A 218 -2.16 22.95 5.51
N GLU A 219 -1.39 23.50 6.44
CA GLU A 219 -1.84 24.69 7.17
C GLU A 219 -1.36 25.92 6.42
N SER A 220 -2.31 26.70 5.93
CA SER A 220 -2.11 28.03 5.36
C SER A 220 -1.58 28.98 6.46
N PRO A 221 -0.64 29.89 6.15
CA PRO A 221 0.09 30.67 7.16
C PRO A 221 -0.66 31.94 7.62
N GLU A 222 -1.98 31.91 7.82
CA GLU A 222 -2.72 33.09 8.28
C GLU A 222 -3.93 32.70 9.14
N GLU A 223 -3.70 32.47 10.43
CA GLU A 223 -4.56 32.89 11.56
C GLU A 223 -3.87 32.47 12.88
N VAL A 224 -3.13 33.41 13.47
CA VAL A 224 -2.43 33.21 14.75
C VAL A 224 -3.44 33.41 15.87
N ASP A 225 -4.01 32.32 16.38
CA ASP A 225 -4.68 32.31 17.68
C ASP A 225 -3.62 32.22 18.80
N GLN A 226 -3.57 33.24 19.66
CA GLN A 226 -2.52 33.54 20.64
C GLN A 226 -2.56 32.64 21.90
N GLY A 227 -2.84 31.34 21.74
CA GLY A 227 -2.91 30.37 22.83
C GLY A 227 -2.22 29.02 22.57
N SER A 228 -1.37 28.91 21.54
CA SER A 228 -0.93 27.62 20.99
C SER A 228 0.60 27.46 20.85
N GLU A 229 1.41 28.01 21.76
CA GLU A 229 2.88 27.99 21.61
C GLU A 229 3.58 26.68 22.01
N GLU A 230 2.91 25.67 22.57
CA GLU A 230 3.63 24.56 23.21
C GLU A 230 3.05 23.16 22.94
N ARG A 231 2.78 22.83 21.68
CA ARG A 231 2.43 21.44 21.32
C ARG A 231 3.68 20.64 20.97
N LEU A 232 3.99 19.64 21.79
CA LEU A 232 5.02 18.65 21.50
C LEU A 232 4.41 17.56 20.62
N GLN A 233 5.01 17.33 19.46
CA GLN A 233 4.62 16.26 18.56
C GLN A 233 5.77 15.28 18.39
N VAL A 234 5.53 14.01 18.71
CA VAL A 234 6.47 12.91 18.49
C VAL A 234 5.98 12.08 17.31
N ILE A 235 6.87 11.76 16.39
CA ILE A 235 6.58 10.88 15.26
C ILE A 235 7.54 9.69 15.34
N ASP A 236 6.97 8.50 15.50
CA ASP A 236 7.71 7.23 15.39
C ASP A 236 7.75 6.76 13.93
N LEU A 237 8.95 6.68 13.37
CA LEU A 237 9.20 6.16 12.03
C LEU A 237 9.50 4.66 12.13
N HIS A 238 8.46 3.85 12.24
CA HIS A 238 8.59 2.40 12.35
C HIS A 238 9.38 1.77 11.19
N GLU A 239 9.30 2.38 9.99
CA GLU A 239 10.00 1.96 8.78
C GLU A 239 11.53 2.02 8.93
N VAL A 240 12.03 2.99 9.71
CA VAL A 240 13.46 3.16 9.98
C VAL A 240 14.04 1.95 10.71
N ARG A 241 13.22 1.23 11.48
CA ARG A 241 13.67 -0.01 12.13
C ARG A 241 14.08 -1.05 11.08
N ILE A 242 13.21 -1.31 10.11
CA ILE A 242 13.46 -2.28 9.02
C ILE A 242 14.65 -1.81 8.19
N ILE A 243 14.74 -0.51 7.90
CA ILE A 243 15.87 0.07 7.15
C ILE A 243 17.19 -0.15 7.89
N ASN A 244 17.24 0.16 9.19
CA ASN A 244 18.45 -0.01 10.01
C ASN A 244 18.85 -1.48 10.19
N GLU A 245 17.89 -2.40 10.28
CA GLU A 245 18.15 -3.84 10.31
C GLU A 245 18.75 -4.32 8.98
N SER A 246 18.15 -3.95 7.85
CA SER A 246 18.66 -4.27 6.51
C SER A 246 20.02 -3.63 6.22
N LEU A 247 20.27 -2.39 6.64
CA LEU A 247 21.57 -1.74 6.53
C LEU A 247 22.66 -2.47 7.32
N ARG A 248 22.32 -3.08 8.46
CA ARG A 248 23.26 -3.89 9.23
C ARG A 248 23.63 -5.18 8.50
N GLU A 249 22.66 -5.83 7.86
CA GLU A 249 22.91 -7.01 7.02
C GLU A 249 23.77 -6.64 5.80
N LEU A 250 23.48 -5.51 5.14
CA LEU A 250 24.25 -5.00 4.01
C LEU A 250 25.72 -4.71 4.35
N LYS A 251 26.01 -4.25 5.57
CA LYS A 251 27.40 -4.06 6.04
C LYS A 251 28.22 -5.34 6.00
N GLY A 252 27.59 -6.51 6.18
CA GLY A 252 28.26 -7.81 6.04
C GLY A 252 28.79 -8.07 4.62
N TYR A 253 28.24 -7.37 3.63
CA TYR A 253 28.65 -7.43 2.22
C TYR A 253 29.52 -6.23 1.80
N GLY A 254 29.97 -5.40 2.75
CA GLY A 254 30.73 -4.18 2.45
C GLY A 254 29.88 -3.01 1.95
N LEU A 255 28.55 -3.17 1.94
CA LEU A 255 27.59 -2.17 1.49
C LEU A 255 27.00 -1.40 2.68
N GLY A 256 26.56 -0.16 2.48
CA GLY A 256 25.98 0.67 3.53
C GLY A 256 25.05 1.75 3.00
N LEU A 257 24.72 2.70 3.87
CA LEU A 257 23.75 3.76 3.56
C LEU A 257 24.14 4.60 2.34
N LYS A 258 25.44 4.87 2.16
CA LYS A 258 25.98 5.61 1.00
C LYS A 258 25.63 4.94 -0.34
N ASP A 259 25.54 3.62 -0.36
CA ASP A 259 25.32 2.82 -1.57
C ASP A 259 23.85 2.84 -2.01
N LEU A 260 22.94 3.21 -1.11
CA LEU A 260 21.53 3.45 -1.41
C LEU A 260 21.29 4.86 -2.00
N LEU A 261 22.26 5.77 -1.87
CA LEU A 261 22.18 7.12 -2.40
C LEU A 261 22.78 7.16 -3.81
N SER A 262 22.28 8.05 -4.66
CA SER A 262 22.91 8.28 -5.96
C SER A 262 24.32 8.83 -5.78
N ALA A 263 25.28 8.20 -6.45
CA ALA A 263 26.70 8.55 -6.39
C ALA A 263 27.03 9.93 -6.96
N GLY A 264 26.10 10.54 -7.71
CA GLY A 264 26.27 11.89 -8.25
C GLY A 264 27.25 11.93 -9.43
N LEU A 265 28.03 13.01 -9.51
CA LEU A 265 28.97 13.25 -10.60
C LEU A 265 30.41 13.12 -10.12
N ARG A 266 31.28 12.53 -10.93
CA ARG A 266 32.73 12.49 -10.77
C ARG A 266 33.36 13.09 -12.03
N ASP A 267 34.16 14.12 -11.86
CA ASP A 267 34.80 14.87 -12.96
C ASP A 267 33.84 15.39 -14.05
N GLY A 268 32.58 15.66 -13.66
CA GLY A 268 31.54 16.18 -14.56
C GLY A 268 30.71 15.10 -15.27
N GLU A 269 31.01 13.82 -15.07
CA GLU A 269 30.24 12.69 -15.61
C GLU A 269 29.51 11.91 -14.49
N PRO A 270 28.35 11.30 -14.77
CA PRO A 270 27.66 10.46 -13.80
C PRO A 270 28.54 9.30 -13.32
N HIS A 271 28.66 9.13 -12.00
CA HIS A 271 29.42 8.04 -11.41
C HIS A 271 28.51 6.82 -11.16
N TYR A 272 29.00 5.65 -11.53
CA TYR A 272 28.26 4.39 -11.46
C TYR A 272 29.04 3.36 -10.65
N PRO A 273 28.85 3.32 -9.31
CA PRO A 273 29.58 2.40 -8.44
C PRO A 273 29.19 0.93 -8.62
N PHE A 274 28.03 0.66 -9.24
CA PHE A 274 27.56 -0.69 -9.50
C PHE A 274 27.27 -0.90 -10.99
N THR A 275 27.53 -2.11 -11.45
CA THR A 275 27.24 -2.52 -12.82
C THR A 275 26.49 -3.85 -12.79
N LEU A 276 25.29 -3.87 -13.34
CA LEU A 276 24.49 -5.08 -13.52
C LEU A 276 24.79 -5.67 -14.90
N GLU A 277 25.40 -6.85 -14.94
CA GLU A 277 25.67 -7.57 -16.18
C GLU A 277 24.74 -8.77 -16.31
N ASN A 278 24.22 -8.98 -17.52
CA ASN A 278 23.49 -10.17 -17.93
C ASN A 278 23.94 -10.57 -19.36
N GLU A 279 23.46 -11.69 -19.87
CA GLU A 279 23.73 -12.19 -21.24
C GLU A 279 23.43 -11.15 -22.32
N ASP A 280 22.45 -10.27 -22.09
CA ASP A 280 22.03 -9.22 -23.01
C ASP A 280 22.91 -7.95 -22.98
N GLY A 281 23.81 -7.80 -22.01
CA GLY A 281 24.66 -6.63 -21.86
C GLY A 281 24.85 -6.14 -20.43
N SER A 282 25.38 -4.93 -20.30
CA SER A 282 25.77 -4.31 -19.04
C SER A 282 24.98 -3.02 -18.80
N ILE A 283 24.44 -2.87 -17.59
CA ILE A 283 23.64 -1.72 -17.15
C ILE A 283 24.37 -1.04 -15.99
N PRO A 284 24.87 0.19 -16.18
CA PRO A 284 25.47 0.95 -15.09
C PRO A 284 24.38 1.46 -14.13
N LEU A 285 24.62 1.38 -12.82
CA LEU A 285 23.68 1.79 -11.77
C LEU A 285 24.32 2.86 -10.89
N SER A 286 23.60 3.97 -10.67
CA SER A 286 24.11 5.09 -9.86
C SER A 286 23.94 4.87 -8.36
N SER A 287 23.06 3.94 -7.99
CA SER A 287 22.78 3.51 -6.63
C SER A 287 22.28 2.07 -6.61
N LEU A 288 22.38 1.41 -5.46
CA LEU A 288 21.86 0.07 -5.26
C LEU A 288 20.32 0.02 -5.35
N ARG A 289 19.62 1.15 -5.13
CA ARG A 289 18.16 1.26 -5.31
C ARG A 289 17.72 1.01 -6.76
N GLU A 290 18.57 1.29 -7.74
CA GLU A 290 18.28 1.03 -9.15
C GLU A 290 18.34 -0.45 -9.51
N LEU A 291 18.82 -1.32 -8.61
CA LEU A 291 18.95 -2.76 -8.87
C LEU A 291 17.60 -3.42 -9.18
N LEU A 292 16.58 -3.25 -8.32
CA LEU A 292 15.28 -3.88 -8.54
C LEU A 292 14.58 -3.38 -9.81
N PRO A 293 14.47 -2.06 -10.07
CA PRO A 293 13.92 -1.57 -11.32
C PRO A 293 14.66 -2.09 -12.56
N SER A 294 15.98 -2.24 -12.48
CA SER A 294 16.79 -2.72 -13.61
C SER A 294 16.60 -4.23 -13.83
N LEU A 295 16.52 -5.03 -12.76
CA LEU A 295 16.17 -6.45 -12.84
C LEU A 295 14.76 -6.66 -13.40
N ARG A 296 13.78 -5.85 -12.97
CA ARG A 296 12.42 -5.91 -13.53
C ARG A 296 12.41 -5.65 -15.02
N LYS A 297 13.09 -4.59 -15.48
CA LYS A 297 13.24 -4.28 -16.92
C LYS A 297 13.91 -5.40 -17.71
N LEU A 298 14.90 -6.10 -17.12
CA LEU A 298 15.50 -7.27 -17.74
C LEU A 298 14.49 -8.43 -17.83
N GLY A 299 13.76 -8.70 -16.75
CA GLY A 299 12.73 -9.76 -16.71
C GLY A 299 11.54 -9.50 -17.63
N GLU A 300 11.24 -8.24 -17.94
CA GLU A 300 10.19 -7.85 -18.90
C GLU A 300 10.56 -8.20 -20.35
N LYS A 301 11.85 -8.35 -20.68
CA LYS A 301 12.28 -8.61 -22.04
C LYS A 301 11.71 -9.95 -22.55
N GLY A 302 11.06 -9.89 -23.71
CA GLY A 302 10.43 -11.05 -24.33
C GLY A 302 9.09 -11.46 -23.71
N LEU A 303 8.57 -10.68 -22.76
CA LEU A 303 7.21 -10.80 -22.25
C LEU A 303 6.30 -9.75 -22.92
N ARG A 304 5.07 -10.15 -23.22
CA ARG A 304 3.99 -9.21 -23.50
C ARG A 304 3.06 -9.20 -22.29
N ILE A 305 3.14 -8.13 -21.51
CA ILE A 305 2.36 -7.93 -20.29
C ILE A 305 1.18 -7.04 -20.62
N THR A 306 -0.03 -7.46 -20.24
CA THR A 306 -1.26 -6.65 -20.33
C THR A 306 -1.80 -6.53 -18.92
N ARG A 307 -1.99 -5.31 -18.43
CA ARG A 307 -2.66 -5.04 -17.16
C ARG A 307 -4.15 -4.86 -17.43
N PHE A 308 -5.00 -5.54 -16.68
CA PHE A 308 -6.45 -5.36 -16.74
C PHE A 308 -6.87 -4.24 -15.81
N LYS A 309 -7.58 -3.23 -16.32
CA LYS A 309 -8.18 -2.17 -15.50
C LYS A 309 -9.64 -2.48 -15.12
N GLY A 310 -10.33 -3.26 -15.94
CA GLY A 310 -11.70 -3.68 -15.69
C GLY A 310 -12.00 -5.07 -16.26
N LEU A 311 -13.04 -5.69 -15.73
CA LEU A 311 -13.54 -7.00 -16.16
C LEU A 311 -13.95 -7.00 -17.64
N GLY A 312 -14.38 -5.84 -18.17
CA GLY A 312 -14.76 -5.68 -19.57
C GLY A 312 -13.61 -5.68 -20.57
N GLU A 313 -12.35 -5.65 -20.11
CA GLU A 313 -11.16 -5.77 -20.97
C GLU A 313 -10.81 -7.23 -21.29
N MET A 314 -11.45 -8.18 -20.60
CA MET A 314 -11.29 -9.61 -20.82
C MET A 314 -12.31 -10.14 -21.82
N ASP A 315 -11.87 -11.05 -22.68
CA ASP A 315 -12.79 -11.82 -23.51
C ASP A 315 -13.62 -12.78 -22.63
N PRO A 316 -14.85 -13.18 -23.04
CA PRO A 316 -15.71 -14.04 -22.21
C PRO A 316 -15.08 -15.38 -21.80
N GLU A 317 -14.27 -15.98 -22.68
CA GLU A 317 -13.55 -17.23 -22.39
C GLU A 317 -12.45 -17.03 -21.35
N GLU A 318 -11.77 -15.88 -21.40
CA GLU A 318 -10.74 -15.47 -20.45
C GLU A 318 -11.37 -15.23 -19.08
N LEU A 319 -12.42 -14.41 -19.01
CA LEU A 319 -13.16 -14.14 -17.78
C LEU A 319 -13.69 -15.43 -17.14
N TRP A 320 -14.19 -16.36 -17.97
CA TRP A 320 -14.63 -17.67 -17.48
C TRP A 320 -13.47 -18.45 -16.85
N ALA A 321 -12.37 -18.62 -17.58
CA ALA A 321 -11.24 -19.44 -17.16
C ALA A 321 -10.51 -18.87 -15.92
N THR A 322 -10.47 -17.54 -15.77
CA THR A 322 -9.74 -16.91 -14.66
C THR A 322 -10.61 -16.67 -13.44
N THR A 323 -11.85 -16.23 -13.62
CA THR A 323 -12.63 -15.61 -12.53
C THR A 323 -13.89 -16.40 -12.19
N MET A 324 -14.44 -17.19 -13.12
CA MET A 324 -15.72 -17.89 -12.92
C MET A 324 -15.58 -19.39 -12.70
N ASP A 325 -14.59 -20.04 -13.33
CA ASP A 325 -14.38 -21.47 -13.22
C ASP A 325 -14.13 -21.87 -11.76
N ALA A 326 -14.91 -22.82 -11.27
CA ALA A 326 -14.86 -23.27 -9.90
C ALA A 326 -13.53 -23.96 -9.53
N SER A 327 -12.78 -24.43 -10.53
CA SER A 327 -11.49 -25.11 -10.32
C SER A 327 -10.31 -24.15 -10.13
N SER A 328 -10.37 -22.96 -10.73
CA SER A 328 -9.26 -22.00 -10.79
C SER A 328 -9.53 -20.67 -10.07
N ARG A 329 -10.80 -20.27 -9.91
CA ARG A 329 -11.15 -18.96 -9.37
C ARG A 329 -10.67 -18.77 -7.94
N VAL A 330 -10.27 -17.54 -7.65
CA VAL A 330 -9.97 -17.09 -6.29
C VAL A 330 -11.13 -16.24 -5.77
N LEU A 331 -11.62 -16.59 -4.59
CA LEU A 331 -12.72 -15.91 -3.91
C LEU A 331 -12.29 -15.49 -2.51
N LEU A 332 -12.48 -14.21 -2.19
CA LEU A 332 -12.33 -13.70 -0.84
C LEU A 332 -13.69 -13.81 -0.12
N ARG A 333 -13.73 -14.51 1.02
CA ARG A 333 -14.96 -14.59 1.83
C ARG A 333 -15.07 -13.34 2.69
N VAL A 334 -16.20 -12.64 2.59
CA VAL A 334 -16.47 -11.42 3.36
C VAL A 334 -16.74 -11.78 4.82
N THR A 335 -16.01 -11.13 5.73
CA THR A 335 -16.24 -11.25 7.17
C THR A 335 -17.16 -10.14 7.69
N MET A 336 -17.61 -10.29 8.93
CA MET A 336 -18.38 -9.23 9.61
C MET A 336 -17.55 -7.97 9.84
N GLU A 337 -16.25 -8.10 10.06
CA GLU A 337 -15.33 -6.98 10.23
C GLU A 337 -15.19 -6.20 8.91
N ASP A 338 -14.99 -6.90 7.79
CA ASP A 338 -14.91 -6.28 6.46
C ASP A 338 -16.18 -5.49 6.12
N ALA A 339 -17.34 -6.09 6.42
CA ALA A 339 -18.63 -5.48 6.13
C ALA A 339 -18.93 -4.28 7.04
N ALA A 340 -18.52 -4.32 8.30
CA ALA A 340 -18.63 -3.21 9.22
C ALA A 340 -17.69 -2.05 8.81
N ALA A 341 -16.44 -2.36 8.46
CA ALA A 341 -15.49 -1.36 7.96
C ALA A 341 -15.99 -0.68 6.69
N ALA A 342 -16.59 -1.45 5.76
CA ALA A 342 -17.22 -0.90 4.56
C ALA A 342 -18.38 0.07 4.89
N ASP A 343 -19.21 -0.25 5.89
CA ASP A 343 -20.29 0.64 6.35
C ASP A 343 -19.76 1.94 6.99
N GLU A 344 -18.70 1.84 7.80
CA GLU A 344 -18.04 3.01 8.42
C GLU A 344 -17.43 3.94 7.37
N ILE A 345 -16.64 3.40 6.44
CA ILE A 345 -16.07 4.16 5.32
C ILE A 345 -17.18 4.82 4.50
N PHE A 346 -18.26 4.07 4.24
CA PHE A 346 -19.40 4.60 3.49
C PHE A 346 -20.06 5.77 4.22
N ARG A 347 -20.33 5.63 5.52
CA ARG A 347 -20.94 6.68 6.36
C ARG A 347 -20.05 7.92 6.43
N LEU A 348 -18.74 7.75 6.52
CA LEU A 348 -17.80 8.86 6.56
C LEU A 348 -17.75 9.61 5.22
N LEU A 349 -17.70 8.88 4.11
CA LEU A 349 -17.60 9.48 2.77
C LEU A 349 -18.94 10.05 2.25
N MET A 350 -20.08 9.55 2.72
CA MET A 350 -21.41 9.94 2.24
C MET A 350 -22.24 10.73 3.26
N GLY A 351 -21.80 10.79 4.52
CA GLY A 351 -22.44 11.53 5.60
C GLY A 351 -22.39 13.05 5.40
N ASP A 352 -23.24 13.79 6.12
CA ASP A 352 -23.41 15.23 5.90
C ASP A 352 -22.28 16.10 6.47
N HIS A 353 -21.39 15.51 7.28
CA HIS A 353 -20.27 16.20 7.89
C HIS A 353 -19.08 16.29 6.92
N VAL A 354 -18.78 17.52 6.47
CA VAL A 354 -17.70 17.80 5.53
C VAL A 354 -16.32 17.62 6.16
N GLU A 355 -16.17 18.01 7.43
CA GLU A 355 -14.86 18.01 8.11
C GLU A 355 -14.25 16.61 8.28
N PRO A 356 -14.98 15.60 8.82
CA PRO A 356 -14.43 14.24 8.95
C PRO A 356 -14.10 13.60 7.61
N ARG A 357 -14.87 13.95 6.56
CA ARG A 357 -14.60 13.51 5.19
C ARG A 357 -13.31 14.12 4.66
N ARG A 358 -13.10 15.41 4.89
CA ARG A 358 -11.91 16.14 4.46
C ARG A 358 -10.67 15.57 5.14
N GLU A 359 -10.70 15.41 6.46
CA GLU A 359 -9.63 14.81 7.25
C GLU A 359 -9.29 13.39 6.78
N PHE A 360 -10.29 12.56 6.50
CA PHE A 360 -10.05 11.21 5.97
C PHE A 360 -9.42 11.20 4.58
N ILE A 361 -9.91 12.06 3.67
CA ILE A 361 -9.33 12.17 2.32
C ILE A 361 -7.90 12.68 2.43
N GLU A 362 -7.63 13.72 3.23
CA GLU A 362 -6.30 14.24 3.47
C GLU A 362 -5.38 13.16 4.06
N LYS A 363 -5.86 12.42 5.07
CA LYS A 363 -5.12 11.35 5.75
C LYS A 363 -4.75 10.20 4.82
N HIS A 364 -5.69 9.72 4.02
CA HIS A 364 -5.47 8.54 3.19
C HIS A 364 -5.00 8.89 1.76
N ALA A 365 -4.99 10.16 1.36
CA ALA A 365 -4.55 10.58 0.02
C ALA A 365 -3.13 10.12 -0.34
N LEU A 366 -2.23 10.08 0.64
CA LEU A 366 -0.83 9.68 0.45
C LEU A 366 -0.63 8.15 0.47
N GLU A 367 -1.62 7.40 0.97
CA GLU A 367 -1.60 5.93 1.05
C GLU A 367 -2.15 5.27 -0.21
N VAL A 368 -2.84 6.03 -1.07
CA VAL A 368 -3.38 5.49 -2.33
C VAL A 368 -2.22 5.16 -3.27
N ARG A 369 -1.82 3.89 -3.26
CA ARG A 369 -0.74 3.36 -4.09
C ARG A 369 -1.05 3.40 -5.59
N GLU A 370 -2.32 3.39 -6.00
CA GLU A 370 -2.72 3.33 -7.41
C GLU A 370 -4.03 4.07 -7.69
N LEU A 371 -3.91 5.33 -8.13
CA LEU A 371 -4.97 6.12 -8.76
C LEU A 371 -4.54 6.48 -10.19
N ASP A 372 -4.20 5.48 -10.99
CA ASP A 372 -3.90 5.72 -12.41
C ASP A 372 -5.15 5.51 -13.26
N ILE A 373 -5.72 6.64 -13.72
CA ILE A 373 -6.71 6.77 -14.80
C ILE A 373 -6.20 6.11 -16.08
#